data_AF-A0A3N5RTQ5-F1
#
_entry.id   AF-A0A3N5RTQ5-F1
#
_cell.length_a   1.000
_cell.length_b   1.000
_cell.length_c   1.000
_cell.angle_alpha   90.00
_cell.angle_beta   90.00
_cell.angle_gamma   90.00
#
_symmetry.space_group_name_H-M   'P 1'
#
loop_
_entity.id
_entity.type
_entity.pdbx_description
1 polymer ?
#
loop_
_entity_poly.entity_id
_entity_poly.type
_entity_poly.pdbx_seq_one_letter_code
_entity_poly.pdbx_strand_id
1 'polypeptide(L)'
;MNEKPYRVHVIVDPRFGQRLLEMPENEPIWIADTETNHLAYKAAGKERIPKSHLVGLSSFKVDPYLSPADWLISILETIDLHHGEMSHNPSWSVINVIGIRWTQKVQEELRKFGFEKYEDSPEGFTARKRSVNEPD
;
A
#
# COMPACT_ATOMS: atom_id res chain seq x y z
N MET A 1 -8.36 -18.49 -16.20
CA MET A 1 -8.20 -17.04 -16.44
C MET A 1 -7.12 -16.57 -15.50
N ASN A 2 -6.02 -16.01 -16.01
CA ASN A 2 -5.00 -15.42 -15.14
C ASN A 2 -5.52 -14.04 -14.72
N GLU A 3 -6.37 -14.00 -13.69
CA GLU A 3 -6.75 -12.73 -13.09
C GLU A 3 -5.48 -12.05 -12.56
N LYS A 4 -5.32 -10.78 -12.94
CA LYS A 4 -4.20 -9.96 -12.47
C LYS A 4 -4.30 -9.88 -10.94
N PRO A 5 -3.22 -10.15 -10.18
CA PRO A 5 -3.28 -10.13 -8.72
C PRO A 5 -3.70 -8.74 -8.22
N TYR A 6 -4.62 -8.71 -7.25
CA TYR A 6 -5.10 -7.45 -6.68
C TYR A 6 -4.02 -6.82 -5.81
N ARG A 7 -3.49 -5.67 -6.28
CA ARG A 7 -2.37 -4.95 -5.68
C ARG A 7 -2.85 -3.69 -4.97
N VAL A 8 -2.27 -3.44 -3.79
CA VAL A 8 -2.39 -2.16 -3.05
C VAL A 8 -1.01 -1.53 -2.95
N HIS A 9 -0.91 -0.22 -3.18
CA HIS A 9 0.30 0.56 -2.96
C HIS A 9 0.22 1.31 -1.63
N VAL A 10 1.27 1.25 -0.82
CA VAL A 10 1.38 2.01 0.42
C VAL A 10 2.66 2.84 0.39
N ILE A 11 2.51 4.16 0.45
CA ILE A 11 3.59 5.12 0.40
C ILE A 11 3.77 5.68 1.81
N VAL A 12 4.86 5.28 2.46
CA VAL A 12 5.30 5.78 3.76
C VAL A 12 6.54 6.67 3.66
N ASP A 13 7.11 6.86 2.46
CA ASP A 13 8.13 7.85 2.20
C ASP A 13 7.55 9.26 2.48
N PRO A 14 8.08 10.00 3.48
CA PRO A 14 7.55 11.30 3.84
C PRO A 14 7.77 12.37 2.75
N ARG A 15 8.61 12.10 1.76
CA ARG A 15 9.00 13.03 0.70
C ARG A 15 8.63 12.54 -0.70
N PHE A 16 7.74 11.56 -0.81
CA PHE A 16 7.34 11.00 -2.11
C PHE A 16 6.79 12.08 -3.06
N GLY A 17 5.92 12.95 -2.53
CA GLY A 17 5.50 14.18 -3.19
C GLY A 17 4.96 13.95 -4.60
N GLN A 18 5.44 14.74 -5.57
CA GLN A 18 4.93 14.77 -6.94
C GLN A 18 5.07 13.44 -7.69
N ARG A 19 5.94 12.53 -7.24
CA ARG A 19 6.05 11.16 -7.78
C ARG A 19 4.73 10.40 -7.68
N LEU A 20 3.81 10.86 -6.83
CA LEU A 20 2.43 10.38 -6.78
C LEU A 20 1.70 10.45 -8.12
N LEU A 21 2.04 11.41 -8.97
CA LEU A 21 1.42 11.55 -10.30
C LEU A 21 1.80 10.40 -11.25
N GLU A 22 2.95 9.76 -11.01
CA GLU A 22 3.45 8.63 -11.80
C GLU A 22 2.82 7.29 -11.38
N MET A 23 2.10 7.26 -10.25
CA MET A 23 1.51 6.04 -9.72
C MET A 23 0.30 5.58 -10.56
N PRO A 24 0.03 4.26 -10.64
CA PRO A 24 -1.08 3.73 -11.43
C PRO A 24 -2.43 4.36 -11.01
N GLU A 25 -3.25 4.75 -11.99
CA GLU A 25 -4.56 5.38 -11.70
C GLU A 25 -5.65 4.38 -11.30
N ASN A 26 -5.47 3.10 -11.61
CA ASN A 26 -6.49 2.07 -11.42
C ASN A 26 -6.10 1.04 -10.34
N GLU A 27 -5.16 1.38 -9.46
CA GLU A 27 -4.76 0.54 -8.33
C GLU A 27 -4.89 1.37 -7.03
N PRO A 28 -5.38 0.79 -5.92
CA PRO A 28 -5.47 1.47 -4.64
C PRO A 28 -4.13 2.02 -4.19
N ILE A 29 -4.10 3.29 -3.79
CA ILE A 29 -2.91 3.96 -3.25
C ILE A 29 -3.25 4.55 -1.90
N TRP A 30 -2.47 4.19 -0.89
CA TRP A 30 -2.50 4.78 0.45
C TRP A 30 -1.23 5.57 0.66
N ILE A 31 -1.33 6.87 0.91
CA ILE A 31 -0.18 7.77 1.11
C ILE A 31 -0.18 8.41 2.49
N ALA A 32 0.98 8.40 3.14
CA ALA A 32 1.21 9.08 4.41
C ALA A 32 1.00 10.59 4.25
N ASP A 33 0.13 11.18 5.06
CA ASP A 33 -0.22 12.60 5.04
C ASP A 33 0.85 13.45 5.73
N THR A 34 2.00 13.56 5.07
CA THR A 34 3.07 14.50 5.41
C THR A 34 2.89 15.80 4.67
N GLU A 35 3.57 16.88 5.07
CA GLU A 35 3.47 18.17 4.40
C GLU A 35 3.74 18.08 2.88
N THR A 36 4.80 17.36 2.48
CA THR A 36 5.15 17.16 1.06
C THR A 36 4.11 16.33 0.32
N ASN A 37 3.64 15.24 0.94
CA ASN A 37 2.67 14.34 0.32
C ASN A 37 1.27 14.94 0.25
N HIS A 38 0.86 15.76 1.22
CA HIS A 38 -0.43 16.45 1.24
C HIS A 38 -0.60 17.40 0.06
N LEU A 39 0.44 18.16 -0.25
CA LEU A 39 0.45 19.07 -1.40
C LEU A 39 0.28 18.29 -2.71
N ALA A 40 1.01 17.18 -2.85
CA ALA A 40 0.91 16.31 -4.02
C ALA A 40 -0.44 15.60 -4.11
N TYR A 41 -0.99 15.11 -2.98
CA TYR A 41 -2.31 14.50 -2.90
C TYR A 41 -3.41 15.47 -3.36
N LYS A 42 -3.35 16.73 -2.91
CA LYS A 42 -4.28 17.77 -3.36
C LYS A 42 -4.15 18.10 -4.84
N ALA A 43 -2.93 18.08 -5.39
CA ALA A 43 -2.71 18.29 -6.82
C ALA A 43 -3.26 17.11 -7.63
N ALA A 44 -2.88 15.88 -7.27
CA ALA A 44 -3.33 14.65 -7.92
C ALA A 44 -4.85 14.47 -7.84
N GLY A 45 -5.49 14.82 -6.72
CA GLY A 45 -6.94 14.73 -6.56
C GLY A 45 -7.73 15.71 -7.42
N LYS A 46 -7.13 16.81 -7.89
CA LYS A 46 -7.76 17.70 -8.88
C LYS A 46 -7.73 17.09 -10.30
N GLU A 47 -6.74 16.26 -10.58
CA GLU A 47 -6.53 15.65 -11.89
C GLU A 47 -7.20 14.27 -12.00
N ARG A 48 -7.30 13.54 -10.88
CA ARG A 48 -7.94 12.22 -10.79
C ARG A 48 -9.42 12.38 -10.44
N ILE A 49 -10.31 12.16 -11.41
CA ILE A 49 -11.74 11.97 -11.14
C ILE A 49 -11.88 10.63 -10.39
N PRO A 50 -12.39 10.59 -9.14
CA PRO A 50 -12.52 9.34 -8.41
C PRO A 50 -13.47 8.40 -9.15
N LYS A 51 -12.95 7.31 -9.73
CA LYS A 51 -13.79 6.29 -10.40
C LYS A 51 -14.48 5.38 -9.38
N SER A 52 -13.87 5.16 -8.21
CA SER A 52 -14.42 4.45 -7.05
C SER A 52 -13.45 4.55 -5.86
N HIS A 53 -13.96 4.42 -4.63
CA HIS A 53 -13.15 4.27 -3.42
C HIS A 53 -12.26 3.02 -3.42
N LEU A 54 -12.57 2.01 -4.25
CA LEU A 54 -11.85 0.73 -4.36
C LEU A 54 -10.66 0.76 -5.34
N VAL A 55 -10.53 1.83 -6.13
CA VAL A 55 -9.44 2.09 -7.09
C VAL A 55 -8.98 3.55 -6.95
N GLY A 56 -8.95 4.02 -5.70
CA GLY A 56 -8.77 5.42 -5.35
C GLY A 56 -7.41 5.74 -4.72
N LEU A 57 -7.11 7.03 -4.70
CA LEU A 57 -6.03 7.62 -3.93
C LEU A 57 -6.57 8.03 -2.55
N SER A 58 -6.02 7.44 -1.49
CA SER A 58 -6.38 7.68 -0.09
C SER A 58 -5.17 8.20 0.68
N SER A 59 -5.37 9.23 1.50
CA SER A 59 -4.35 9.71 2.44
C SER A 59 -4.66 9.25 3.87
N PHE A 60 -3.64 8.97 4.68
CA PHE A 60 -3.81 8.66 6.10
C PHE A 60 -2.94 9.53 6.99
N LYS A 61 -3.46 9.89 8.16
CA LYS A 61 -2.72 10.70 9.14
C LYS A 61 -1.56 9.92 9.72
N VAL A 62 -0.43 10.60 9.90
CA VAL A 62 0.77 10.02 10.52
C VAL A 62 1.16 10.80 11.77
N ASP A 63 1.72 10.08 12.74
CA ASP A 63 2.36 10.68 13.89
C ASP A 63 3.83 10.99 13.55
N PRO A 64 4.25 12.28 13.54
CA PRO A 64 5.61 12.66 13.17
C PRO A 64 6.69 12.12 14.14
N TYR A 65 6.32 11.63 15.32
CA TYR A 65 7.25 11.03 16.28
C TYR A 65 7.45 9.52 16.07
N LEU A 66 6.66 8.89 15.20
CA LEU A 66 6.78 7.49 14.84
C LEU A 66 7.59 7.28 13.56
N SER A 67 8.14 6.08 13.38
CA SER A 67 8.88 5.75 12.17
C SER A 67 7.94 5.46 10.99
N PRO A 68 8.39 5.60 9.73
CA PRO A 68 7.61 5.15 8.57
C PRO A 68 7.20 3.67 8.60
N ALA A 69 7.96 2.81 9.29
CA ALA A 69 7.57 1.43 9.51
C ALA A 69 6.38 1.32 10.47
N ASP A 70 6.33 2.14 11.52
CA ASP A 70 5.16 2.22 12.41
C ASP A 70 3.92 2.74 11.68
N TRP A 71 4.11 3.73 10.80
CA TRP A 71 3.03 4.25 9.97
C TRP A 71 2.42 3.16 9.10
N LEU A 72 3.24 2.35 8.42
CA LEU A 72 2.76 1.20 7.65
C LEU A 72 1.94 0.27 8.56
N ILE A 73 2.50 -0.14 9.69
CA ILE A 73 1.88 -1.11 10.58
C ILE A 73 0.52 -0.61 11.09
N SER A 74 0.43 0.67 11.46
CA SER A 74 -0.80 1.27 11.97
C SER A 74 -1.98 1.25 10.99
N ILE A 75 -1.73 1.12 9.69
CA ILE A 75 -2.78 1.17 8.67
C ILE A 75 -3.13 -0.20 8.07
N LEU A 76 -2.39 -1.27 8.41
CA LEU A 76 -2.59 -2.58 7.78
C LEU A 76 -3.99 -3.14 8.00
N GLU A 77 -4.53 -3.02 9.23
CA GLU A 77 -5.91 -3.42 9.54
C GLU A 77 -6.93 -2.60 8.73
N THR A 78 -6.69 -1.30 8.57
CA THR A 78 -7.58 -0.44 7.77
C THR A 78 -7.54 -0.83 6.29
N ILE A 79 -6.36 -1.12 5.75
CA ILE A 79 -6.24 -1.62 4.37
C ILE A 79 -6.98 -2.95 4.20
N ASP A 80 -6.82 -3.88 5.15
CA ASP A 80 -7.48 -5.18 5.07
C ASP A 80 -9.02 -5.07 5.18
N LEU A 81 -9.54 -4.15 6.01
CA LEU A 81 -10.98 -3.84 6.02
C LEU A 81 -11.50 -3.34 4.66
N HIS A 82 -10.67 -2.65 3.86
CA HIS A 82 -11.06 -2.14 2.55
C HIS A 82 -10.84 -3.14 1.41
N HIS A 83 -9.79 -3.96 1.49
CA HIS A 83 -9.29 -4.76 0.35
C HIS A 83 -9.15 -6.26 0.66
N GLY A 84 -9.42 -6.68 1.89
CA GLY A 84 -9.41 -8.06 2.36
C GLY A 84 -10.61 -8.88 1.86
N GLU A 85 -10.63 -10.15 2.27
CA GLU A 85 -11.58 -11.17 1.80
C GLU A 85 -13.04 -10.83 2.11
N MET A 86 -13.28 -10.07 3.17
CA MET A 86 -14.61 -9.65 3.57
C MET A 86 -15.19 -8.51 2.72
N SER A 87 -14.35 -7.82 1.93
CA SER A 87 -14.71 -6.58 1.23
C SER A 87 -14.50 -6.64 -0.28
N HIS A 88 -13.58 -7.47 -0.76
CA HIS A 88 -13.27 -7.56 -2.19
C HIS A 88 -12.95 -8.99 -2.62
N ASN A 89 -13.44 -9.39 -3.80
CA ASN A 89 -13.12 -10.66 -4.45
C ASN A 89 -12.64 -10.42 -5.89
N PRO A 90 -11.38 -10.74 -6.25
CA PRO A 90 -10.35 -11.34 -5.39
C PRO A 90 -9.86 -10.36 -4.32
N SER A 91 -9.46 -10.88 -3.15
CA SER A 91 -8.87 -10.07 -2.08
C SER A 91 -7.45 -9.63 -2.45
N TRP A 92 -6.96 -8.58 -1.78
CA TRP A 92 -5.60 -8.13 -2.00
C TRP A 92 -4.60 -9.25 -1.73
N SER A 93 -3.73 -9.47 -2.70
CA SER A 93 -2.72 -10.53 -2.66
C SER A 93 -1.31 -9.96 -2.85
N VAL A 94 -1.21 -8.66 -3.17
CA VAL A 94 0.05 -7.95 -3.34
C VAL A 94 0.01 -6.61 -2.64
N ILE A 95 1.03 -6.32 -1.85
CA ILE A 95 1.27 -4.99 -1.26
C ILE A 95 2.61 -4.46 -1.75
N ASN A 96 2.61 -3.26 -2.34
CA ASN A 96 3.82 -2.56 -2.75
C ASN A 96 4.06 -1.38 -1.82
N VAL A 97 5.11 -1.47 -1.00
CA VAL A 97 5.46 -0.46 0.00
C VAL A 97 6.63 0.39 -0.50
N ILE A 98 6.50 1.71 -0.41
CA ILE A 98 7.53 2.68 -0.80
C ILE A 98 7.92 3.51 0.43
N GLY A 99 9.23 3.64 0.68
CA GLY A 99 9.80 4.47 1.74
C GLY A 99 10.46 3.72 2.90
N ILE A 100 10.33 2.38 2.95
CA ILE A 100 10.97 1.54 3.97
C ILE A 100 11.44 0.21 3.38
N ARG A 101 12.44 -0.40 4.03
CA ARG A 101 12.93 -1.74 3.71
C ARG A 101 12.11 -2.84 4.38
N TRP A 102 12.22 -4.06 3.86
CA TRP A 102 11.66 -5.25 4.49
C TRP A 102 12.42 -5.60 5.78
N THR A 103 12.00 -5.01 6.90
CA THR A 103 12.58 -5.28 8.22
C THR A 103 11.85 -6.42 8.94
N GLN A 104 12.49 -7.03 9.94
CA GLN A 104 11.87 -8.09 10.76
C GLN A 104 10.53 -7.66 11.35
N LYS A 105 10.46 -6.44 11.89
CA LYS A 105 9.23 -5.87 12.47
C LYS A 105 8.09 -5.81 11.45
N VAL A 106 8.38 -5.34 10.23
CA VAL A 106 7.38 -5.25 9.15
C VAL A 106 6.96 -6.64 8.67
N GLN A 107 7.90 -7.58 8.58
CA GLN A 107 7.64 -8.97 8.21
C GLN A 107 6.69 -9.65 9.20
N GLU A 108 6.91 -9.49 10.51
CA GLU A 108 6.08 -10.08 11.55
C GLU A 108 4.63 -9.58 11.46
N GLU A 109 4.43 -8.29 11.19
CA GLU A 109 3.09 -7.71 11.04
C GLU A 109 2.41 -8.14 9.73
N LEU A 110 3.12 -8.11 8.60
CA LEU A 110 2.55 -8.50 7.30
C LEU A 110 2.19 -9.99 7.22
N ARG A 111 2.92 -10.85 7.95
CA ARG A 111 2.59 -12.28 8.07
C ARG A 111 1.22 -12.53 8.69
N LYS A 112 0.75 -11.65 9.58
CA LYS A 112 -0.60 -11.76 10.19
C LYS A 112 -1.71 -11.65 9.13
N PHE A 113 -1.42 -11.00 8.00
CA PHE A 113 -2.32 -10.86 6.85
C PHE A 113 -2.04 -11.88 5.75
N GLY A 114 -1.12 -12.84 5.97
CA GLY A 114 -0.80 -13.91 5.02
C GLY A 114 0.25 -13.55 3.96
N PHE A 115 0.94 -12.41 4.07
CA PHE A 115 2.06 -12.09 3.18
C PHE A 115 3.32 -12.84 3.59
N GLU A 116 3.86 -13.66 2.68
CA GLU A 116 4.98 -14.56 2.98
C GLU A 116 6.20 -14.31 2.09
N LYS A 117 5.97 -13.96 0.82
CA LYS A 117 7.03 -13.70 -0.16
C LYS A 117 7.25 -12.20 -0.29
N TYR A 118 8.49 -11.77 -0.47
CA TYR A 118 8.81 -10.38 -0.74
C TYR A 118 9.95 -10.24 -1.77
N GLU A 119 9.96 -9.10 -2.44
CA GLU A 119 11.00 -8.63 -3.32
C GLU A 119 11.39 -7.22 -2.86
N ASP A 120 12.62 -7.05 -2.37
CA ASP A 120 13.14 -5.73 -2.05
C ASP A 120 13.42 -4.92 -3.33
N SER A 121 13.29 -3.60 -3.22
CA SER A 121 13.71 -2.65 -4.23
C SER A 121 14.47 -1.50 -3.56
N PRO A 122 15.25 -0.69 -4.31
CA PRO A 122 15.91 0.49 -3.74
C PRO A 122 14.97 1.46 -3.01
N GLU A 123 13.71 1.49 -3.42
CA GLU A 123 12.69 2.42 -2.93
C GLU A 123 11.75 1.82 -1.88
N GLY A 124 11.76 0.50 -1.73
CA GLY A 124 10.98 -0.19 -0.71
C GLY A 124 10.91 -1.68 -0.96
N PHE A 125 9.71 -2.26 -1.02
CA PHE A 125 9.53 -3.68 -1.32
C PHE A 125 8.14 -3.98 -1.89
N THR A 126 7.99 -5.12 -2.55
CA THR A 126 6.70 -5.73 -2.85
C THR A 126 6.57 -7.03 -2.09
N ALA A 127 5.48 -7.23 -1.35
CA ALA A 127 5.15 -8.49 -0.70
C ALA A 127 3.89 -9.13 -1.29
N ARG A 128 3.85 -10.46 -1.26
CA ARG A 128 2.79 -11.28 -1.87
C ARG A 128 2.30 -12.37 -0.91
N LYS A 129 0.99 -12.59 -0.92
CA LYS A 129 0.39 -13.77 -0.28
C LYS A 129 0.75 -15.02 -1.06
N ARG A 130 0.83 -16.18 -0.39
CA ARG A 130 0.99 -17.46 -1.08
C ARG A 130 -0.25 -17.69 -1.95
N SER A 131 -0.07 -17.88 -3.25
CA SER A 131 -1.15 -18.34 -4.11
C SER A 131 -1.57 -19.74 -3.68
N VAL A 132 -2.88 -20.01 -3.62
CA VAL A 132 -3.49 -21.28 -3.15
C VAL A 132 -3.07 -22.53 -3.98
N ASN A 133 -2.16 -22.39 -4.96
CA ASN A 133 -1.76 -23.44 -5.90
C ASN A 133 -0.26 -23.80 -5.90
N GLU A 134 0.53 -23.42 -4.89
CA GLU A 134 1.89 -23.96 -4.75
C GLU A 134 1.87 -25.15 -3.77
N PRO A 135 2.14 -26.39 -4.25
CA PRO A 135 2.31 -27.54 -3.35
C PRO A 135 3.60 -27.38 -2.54
N ASP A 136 3.54 -27.82 -1.28
CA ASP A 136 4.70 -28.00 -0.40
C ASP A 136 5.71 -29.02 -0.98
#